data_AF-A0A1M4ZXN7-F1
#
_entry.id   AF-A0A1M4ZXN7-F1
#
_cell.length_a   1.000
_cell.length_b   1.000
_cell.length_c   1.000
_cell.angle_alpha   90.00
_cell.angle_beta   90.00
_cell.angle_gamma   90.00
#
_symmetry.space_group_name_H-M   'P 1'
#
loop_
_entity.id
_entity.type
_entity.pdbx_description
1 polymer ?
#
loop_
_entity_poly.entity_id
_entity_poly.type
_entity_poly.pdbx_seq_one_letter_code
_entity_poly.pdbx_strand_id
1 'polypeptide(L)'
;MEDAVRFLGENGPRSLVSLGCGRRINRIDNHLRIWCALELDYYVGIDKADWIAADWDGFFVDPAQARAALKERALSPDTFLQRMRLFPGTRVESLWGVPCRAVVCQRVLPFHHWEELVASMAPEWILQEDLHGCERQDFRPWGYRRAKEEAVRWGLKPFRPWKILPGERNYILWKSSAVPGGRGRRGVSGP
;
A
#
# COMPACT_ATOMS: atom_id res chain seq x y z
N MET A 1 16.01 -18.82 -4.29
CA MET A 1 15.38 -17.62 -3.71
C MET A 1 14.19 -17.27 -4.61
N GLU A 2 13.03 -16.99 -4.03
CA GLU A 2 11.86 -16.61 -4.81
C GLU A 2 12.05 -15.21 -5.40
N ASP A 3 11.68 -15.03 -6.67
CA ASP A 3 11.77 -13.76 -7.36
C ASP A 3 10.47 -12.94 -7.19
N ALA A 4 10.60 -11.63 -6.99
CA ALA A 4 9.48 -10.74 -6.72
C ALA A 4 8.45 -10.71 -7.86
N VAL A 5 8.92 -10.69 -9.13
CA VAL A 5 8.06 -10.65 -10.32
C VAL A 5 7.25 -11.93 -10.40
N ARG A 6 7.89 -13.08 -10.19
CA ARG A 6 7.18 -14.37 -10.19
C ARG A 6 6.14 -14.44 -9.07
N PHE A 7 6.52 -14.13 -7.84
CA PHE A 7 5.61 -14.19 -6.69
C PHE A 7 4.38 -13.28 -6.90
N LEU A 8 4.61 -12.04 -7.32
CA LEU A 8 3.52 -11.08 -7.56
C LEU A 8 2.72 -11.38 -8.83
N GLY A 9 3.32 -12.02 -9.85
CA GLY A 9 2.57 -12.53 -11.00
C GLY A 9 1.47 -13.51 -10.58
N GLU A 10 1.73 -14.33 -9.56
CA GLU A 10 0.78 -15.32 -9.04
C GLU A 10 -0.14 -14.75 -7.93
N ASN A 11 0.40 -13.84 -7.09
CA ASN A 11 -0.24 -13.43 -5.84
C ASN A 11 -0.60 -11.94 -5.77
N GLY A 12 -0.27 -11.17 -6.80
CA GLY A 12 -0.43 -9.73 -6.89
C GLY A 12 -1.83 -9.22 -6.52
N PRO A 13 -2.91 -9.76 -7.10
CA PRO A 13 -4.28 -9.36 -6.77
C PRO A 13 -4.70 -9.57 -5.30
N ARG A 14 -3.89 -10.27 -4.50
CA ARG A 14 -4.10 -10.52 -3.07
C ARG A 14 -3.00 -9.89 -2.19
N SER A 15 -2.18 -9.02 -2.77
CA SER A 15 -0.99 -8.46 -2.15
C SER A 15 -1.09 -6.95 -1.96
N LEU A 16 -0.61 -6.48 -0.81
CA LEU A 16 -0.17 -5.09 -0.61
C LEU A 16 1.32 -5.04 -0.89
N VAL A 17 1.75 -4.18 -1.80
CA VAL A 17 3.16 -4.01 -2.15
C VAL A 17 3.69 -2.70 -1.58
N SER A 18 4.69 -2.79 -0.69
CA SER A 18 5.41 -1.67 -0.12
C SER A 18 6.70 -1.43 -0.92
N LEU A 19 6.68 -0.42 -1.79
CA LEU A 19 7.83 -0.01 -2.59
C LEU A 19 8.73 0.93 -1.78
N GLY A 20 10.04 0.69 -1.79
CA GLY A 20 11.01 1.54 -1.10
C GLY A 20 11.03 1.36 0.42
N CYS A 21 10.79 0.13 0.90
CA CYS A 21 10.69 -0.14 2.33
C CYS A 21 12.03 -0.05 3.09
N GLY A 22 13.15 0.07 2.37
CA GLY A 22 14.49 0.13 2.91
C GLY A 22 14.92 -1.16 3.60
N ARG A 23 16.01 -1.07 4.36
CA ARG A 23 16.61 -2.22 5.07
C ARG A 23 15.78 -2.74 6.25
N ARG A 24 14.76 -1.99 6.71
CA ARG A 24 13.95 -2.38 7.87
C ARG A 24 12.50 -2.01 7.61
N ILE A 25 11.63 -2.99 7.70
CA ILE A 25 10.19 -2.75 7.76
C ILE A 25 9.91 -2.04 9.09
N ASN A 26 9.44 -0.80 9.04
CA ASN A 26 9.10 -0.03 10.23
C ASN A 26 8.03 1.01 9.93
N ARG A 27 7.30 1.41 10.97
CA ARG A 27 6.20 2.38 10.93
C ARG A 27 5.14 2.03 9.88
N ILE A 28 4.82 0.74 9.75
CA ILE A 28 3.87 0.22 8.75
C ILE A 28 2.43 0.19 9.27
N ASP A 29 2.10 1.01 10.28
CA ASP A 29 0.79 1.06 10.90
C ASP A 29 -0.33 1.26 9.87
N ASN A 30 -0.15 2.18 8.92
CA ASN A 30 -1.13 2.41 7.86
C ASN A 30 -1.22 1.25 6.87
N HIS A 31 -0.08 0.62 6.58
CA HIS A 31 -0.06 -0.50 5.67
C HIS A 31 -0.89 -1.64 6.24
N LEU A 32 -0.73 -1.92 7.53
CA LEU A 32 -1.52 -2.95 8.22
C LEU A 32 -3.01 -2.59 8.21
N ARG A 33 -3.38 -1.32 8.41
CA ARG A 33 -4.79 -0.88 8.32
C ARG A 33 -5.37 -1.13 6.93
N ILE A 34 -4.64 -0.79 5.86
CA ILE A 34 -5.06 -1.05 4.48
C ILE A 34 -5.12 -2.56 4.21
N TRP A 35 -4.07 -3.29 4.60
CA TRP A 35 -3.96 -4.73 4.41
C TRP A 35 -5.11 -5.47 5.07
N CYS A 36 -5.49 -5.07 6.29
CA CYS A 36 -6.65 -5.60 6.96
C CYS A 36 -7.96 -5.17 6.28
N ALA A 37 -8.14 -3.89 5.97
CA ALA A 37 -9.38 -3.37 5.41
C ALA A 37 -9.71 -3.93 4.01
N LEU A 38 -8.69 -4.29 3.23
CA LEU A 38 -8.82 -4.92 1.92
C LEU A 38 -8.77 -6.45 1.97
N GLU A 39 -8.72 -7.02 3.16
CA GLU A 39 -8.67 -8.46 3.41
C GLU A 39 -7.54 -9.20 2.67
N LEU A 40 -6.39 -8.55 2.50
CA LEU A 40 -5.29 -9.08 1.70
C LEU A 40 -4.62 -10.28 2.36
N ASP A 41 -3.99 -11.11 1.52
CA ASP A 41 -3.27 -12.31 1.95
C ASP A 41 -1.80 -12.02 2.22
N TYR A 42 -1.18 -11.16 1.41
CA TYR A 42 0.27 -10.96 1.48
C TYR A 42 0.64 -9.51 1.70
N TYR A 43 1.63 -9.30 2.55
CA TYR A 43 2.37 -8.05 2.64
C TYR A 43 3.71 -8.26 1.92
N VAL A 44 4.00 -7.44 0.92
CA VAL A 44 5.20 -7.59 0.11
C VAL A 44 6.10 -6.38 0.27
N GLY A 45 7.31 -6.57 0.78
CA GLY A 45 8.33 -5.53 0.89
C GLY A 45 9.33 -5.60 -0.25
N ILE A 46 9.48 -4.49 -0.99
CA ILE A 46 10.38 -4.36 -2.14
C ILE A 46 11.39 -3.24 -1.86
N ASP A 47 12.68 -3.54 -1.97
CA ASP A 47 13.73 -2.53 -1.97
C ASP A 47 14.98 -3.01 -2.71
N LYS A 48 15.75 -2.06 -3.26
CA LYS A 48 17.05 -2.32 -3.88
C LYS A 48 18.15 -2.63 -2.87
N ALA A 49 17.90 -2.41 -1.58
CA ALA A 49 18.79 -2.78 -0.49
C ALA A 49 19.08 -4.29 -0.52
N ASP A 50 20.32 -4.63 -0.20
CA ASP A 50 20.87 -5.98 -0.16
C ASP A 50 20.22 -6.92 0.87
N TRP A 51 19.53 -6.36 1.86
CA TRP A 51 18.77 -7.10 2.86
C TRP A 51 17.59 -6.26 3.36
N ILE A 52 16.57 -6.95 3.87
CA ILE A 52 15.43 -6.34 4.55
C ILE A 52 15.16 -7.15 5.82
N ALA A 53 15.16 -6.49 6.98
CA ALA A 53 14.79 -7.14 8.24
C ALA A 53 13.29 -7.00 8.53
N ALA A 54 12.71 -8.12 8.94
CA ALA A 54 11.39 -8.21 9.56
C ALA A 54 11.56 -8.44 11.07
N ASP A 55 11.10 -7.48 11.88
CA ASP A 55 11.03 -7.59 13.33
C ASP A 55 9.74 -6.94 13.82
N TRP A 56 8.82 -7.77 14.33
CA TRP A 56 7.50 -7.34 14.76
C TRP A 56 7.55 -6.18 15.76
N ASP A 57 8.51 -6.21 16.68
CA ASP A 57 8.62 -5.21 17.74
C ASP A 57 9.06 -3.83 17.18
N GLY A 58 9.68 -3.80 16.00
CA GLY A 58 10.08 -2.60 15.29
C GLY A 58 9.09 -2.09 14.24
N PHE A 59 8.01 -2.83 13.97
CA PHE A 59 7.11 -2.55 12.85
C PHE A 59 6.18 -1.37 13.09
N PHE A 60 5.70 -1.17 14.31
CA PHE A 60 4.56 -0.31 14.59
C PHE A 60 4.93 0.79 15.58
N VAL A 61 4.43 2.00 15.32
CA VAL A 61 4.43 3.07 16.32
C VAL A 61 3.43 2.74 17.43
N ASP A 62 2.31 2.10 17.08
CA ASP A 62 1.26 1.68 18.02
C ASP A 62 1.00 0.16 17.89
N PRO A 63 1.82 -0.69 18.57
CA PRO A 63 1.65 -2.14 18.52
C PRO A 63 0.29 -2.62 19.06
N ALA A 64 -0.32 -1.90 20.00
CA ALA A 64 -1.63 -2.25 20.55
C ALA A 64 -2.72 -2.12 19.48
N GLN A 65 -2.70 -1.02 18.73
CA GLN A 65 -3.62 -0.82 17.62
C GLN A 65 -3.38 -1.82 16.48
N ALA A 66 -2.12 -2.17 16.20
CA ALA A 66 -1.79 -3.21 15.22
C ALA A 66 -2.39 -4.58 15.61
N ARG A 67 -2.24 -4.97 16.88
CA ARG A 67 -2.82 -6.21 17.41
C ARG A 67 -4.35 -6.19 17.35
N ALA A 68 -4.99 -5.05 17.63
CA ALA A 68 -6.44 -4.90 17.52
C ALA A 68 -6.92 -5.12 16.07
N ALA A 69 -6.26 -4.49 15.09
CA ALA A 69 -6.61 -4.64 13.67
C ALA A 69 -6.45 -6.09 13.15
N LEU A 70 -5.43 -6.82 13.63
CA LEU A 70 -5.29 -8.24 13.31
C LEU A 70 -6.37 -9.08 13.99
N LYS A 71 -6.70 -8.79 15.24
CA LYS A 71 -7.74 -9.50 16.00
C LYS A 71 -9.11 -9.35 15.36
N GLU A 72 -9.45 -8.18 14.80
CA GLU A 72 -10.69 -7.96 14.04
C GLU A 72 -10.80 -8.89 12.82
N ARG A 73 -9.67 -9.30 12.23
CA ARG A 73 -9.60 -10.30 11.16
C ARG A 73 -9.41 -11.74 11.66
N ALA A 74 -9.46 -11.97 12.96
CA ALA A 74 -9.11 -13.25 13.59
C ALA A 74 -7.71 -13.77 13.23
N LEU A 75 -6.73 -12.85 13.08
CA LEU A 75 -5.35 -13.16 12.76
C LEU A 75 -4.42 -12.90 13.96
N SER A 76 -3.32 -13.65 14.03
CA SER A 76 -2.23 -13.38 14.97
C SER A 76 -1.09 -12.60 14.31
N PRO A 77 -0.22 -11.94 15.10
CA PRO A 77 1.05 -11.40 14.61
C PRO A 77 1.89 -12.42 13.83
N ASP A 78 1.96 -13.66 14.30
CA ASP A 78 2.71 -14.73 13.62
C ASP A 78 2.13 -15.03 12.24
N THR A 79 0.80 -15.06 12.11
CA THR A 79 0.17 -15.23 10.80
C THR A 79 0.50 -14.08 9.86
N PHE A 80 0.54 -12.84 10.36
CA PHE A 80 0.97 -11.70 9.56
C PHE A 80 2.43 -11.84 9.10
N LEU A 81 3.34 -12.22 10.01
CA LEU A 81 4.75 -12.47 9.68
C LEU A 81 4.90 -13.59 8.64
N GLN A 82 4.15 -14.68 8.78
CA GLN A 82 4.13 -15.78 7.80
C GLN A 82 3.57 -15.37 6.44
N ARG A 83 2.74 -14.32 6.40
CA ARG A 83 2.17 -13.73 5.19
C ARG A 83 3.03 -12.59 4.61
N MET A 84 4.11 -12.23 5.29
CA MET A 84 5.08 -11.26 4.79
C MET A 84 6.05 -11.92 3.80
N ARG A 85 6.28 -11.26 2.66
CA ARG A 85 7.29 -11.65 1.68
C ARG A 85 8.19 -10.47 1.41
N LEU A 86 9.49 -10.65 1.60
CA LEU A 86 10.48 -9.59 1.45
C LEU A 86 11.43 -9.95 0.31
N PHE A 87 11.62 -9.01 -0.61
CA PHE A 87 12.48 -9.19 -1.77
C PHE A 87 13.55 -8.09 -1.79
N PRO A 88 14.65 -8.28 -1.02
CA PRO A 88 15.82 -7.41 -1.12
C PRO A 88 16.48 -7.52 -2.51
N GLY A 89 17.18 -6.47 -2.92
CA GLY A 89 17.89 -6.39 -4.20
C GLY A 89 16.98 -6.16 -5.40
N THR A 90 15.66 -6.08 -5.20
CA THR A 90 14.69 -5.89 -6.27
C THR A 90 14.56 -4.41 -6.61
N ARG A 91 14.87 -4.08 -7.87
CA ARG A 91 14.60 -2.76 -8.44
C ARG A 91 13.09 -2.62 -8.67
N VAL A 92 12.52 -1.49 -8.27
CA VAL A 92 11.08 -1.23 -8.43
C VAL A 92 10.68 -1.32 -9.89
N GLU A 93 11.55 -0.86 -10.80
CA GLU A 93 11.41 -0.91 -12.27
C GLU A 93 11.13 -2.30 -12.81
N SER A 94 11.61 -3.37 -12.15
CA SER A 94 11.36 -4.75 -12.55
C SER A 94 9.90 -5.17 -12.38
N LEU A 95 9.09 -4.40 -11.64
CA LEU A 95 7.67 -4.68 -11.39
C LEU A 95 6.75 -4.08 -12.45
N TRP A 96 7.28 -3.53 -13.53
CA TRP A 96 6.46 -3.01 -14.62
C TRP A 96 5.47 -4.06 -15.15
N GLY A 97 4.18 -3.72 -15.17
CA GLY A 97 3.11 -4.63 -15.59
C GLY A 97 2.79 -5.77 -14.63
N VAL A 98 3.44 -5.83 -13.46
CA VAL A 98 3.20 -6.87 -12.45
C VAL A 98 2.07 -6.42 -11.52
N PRO A 99 0.93 -7.12 -11.49
CA PRO A 99 -0.24 -6.64 -10.79
C PRO A 99 -0.06 -6.60 -9.28
N CYS A 100 -0.73 -5.67 -8.62
CA CYS A 100 -0.97 -5.71 -7.18
C CYS A 100 -2.38 -5.20 -6.85
N ARG A 101 -2.90 -5.51 -5.65
CA ARG A 101 -4.20 -4.98 -5.22
C ARG A 101 -4.08 -3.59 -4.63
N ALA A 102 -3.05 -3.40 -3.81
CA ALA A 102 -2.72 -2.13 -3.21
C ALA A 102 -1.20 -1.94 -3.28
N VAL A 103 -0.78 -0.68 -3.47
CA VAL A 103 0.61 -0.30 -3.41
C VAL A 103 0.79 0.81 -2.39
N VAL A 104 1.88 0.74 -1.64
CA VAL A 104 2.34 1.81 -0.78
C VAL A 104 3.69 2.28 -1.27
N CYS A 105 3.78 3.55 -1.64
CA CYS A 105 5.03 4.18 -2.04
C CYS A 105 5.67 4.80 -0.80
N GLN A 106 6.64 4.09 -0.21
CA GLN A 106 7.39 4.56 0.95
C GLN A 106 8.61 5.35 0.51
N ARG A 107 8.86 6.50 1.16
CA ARG A 107 10.11 7.27 1.02
C ARG A 107 10.46 7.61 -0.44
N VAL A 108 9.47 8.01 -1.24
CA VAL A 108 9.76 8.40 -2.61
C VAL A 108 10.62 9.66 -2.60
N LEU A 109 11.82 9.55 -3.16
CA LEU A 109 12.71 10.68 -3.30
C LEU A 109 12.05 11.72 -4.22
N PRO A 110 12.21 13.03 -3.99
CA PRO A 110 11.52 14.10 -4.72
C PRO A 110 11.64 14.09 -6.25
N PHE A 111 12.61 13.34 -6.78
CA PHE A 111 12.98 13.25 -8.18
C PHE A 111 12.71 11.88 -8.81
N HIS A 112 12.17 10.92 -8.04
CA HIS A 112 11.74 9.64 -8.59
C HIS A 112 10.24 9.67 -8.90
N HIS A 113 9.95 9.54 -10.19
CA HIS A 113 8.61 9.45 -10.73
C HIS A 113 8.28 7.98 -10.96
N TRP A 114 7.44 7.42 -10.10
CA TRP A 114 6.97 6.03 -10.20
C TRP A 114 5.52 5.95 -10.67
N GLU A 115 4.91 7.06 -11.08
CA GLU A 115 3.49 7.15 -11.41
C GLU A 115 3.11 6.17 -12.54
N GLU A 116 3.87 6.16 -13.63
CA GLU A 116 3.64 5.24 -14.76
C GLU A 116 3.86 3.78 -14.37
N LEU A 117 4.91 3.52 -13.58
CA LEU A 117 5.20 2.18 -13.09
C LEU A 117 4.08 1.68 -12.18
N VAL A 118 3.68 2.47 -11.21
CA VAL A 118 2.58 2.17 -10.30
C VAL A 118 1.28 1.99 -11.07
N ALA A 119 1.00 2.83 -12.07
CA ALA A 119 -0.15 2.68 -12.94
C ALA A 119 -0.11 1.35 -13.71
N SER A 120 1.07 0.93 -14.19
CA SER A 120 1.27 -0.36 -14.89
C SER A 120 1.01 -1.57 -13.99
N MET A 121 1.23 -1.44 -12.68
CA MET A 121 0.91 -2.48 -11.69
C MET A 121 -0.60 -2.60 -11.39
N ALA A 122 -1.42 -1.73 -11.99
CA ALA A 122 -2.89 -1.71 -11.91
C ALA A 122 -3.48 -1.86 -10.49
N PRO A 123 -2.97 -1.16 -9.45
CA PRO A 123 -3.54 -1.24 -8.11
C PRO A 123 -4.96 -0.67 -8.04
N GLU A 124 -5.80 -1.21 -7.16
CA GLU A 124 -7.03 -0.51 -6.80
C GLU A 124 -6.73 0.68 -5.89
N TRP A 125 -5.74 0.53 -5.01
CA TRP A 125 -5.40 1.49 -3.96
C TRP A 125 -3.92 1.87 -3.99
N ILE A 126 -3.65 3.16 -3.97
CA ILE A 126 -2.28 3.70 -3.89
C ILE A 126 -2.21 4.56 -2.64
N LEU A 127 -1.38 4.17 -1.67
CA LEU A 127 -1.02 5.01 -0.54
C LEU A 127 0.36 5.61 -0.78
N GLN A 128 0.47 6.91 -0.55
CA GLN A 128 1.73 7.64 -0.64
C GLN A 128 2.16 8.13 0.74
N GLU A 129 3.32 7.68 1.20
CA GLU A 129 3.86 7.97 2.54
C GLU A 129 5.18 8.75 2.47
N ASP A 130 5.12 10.08 2.26
CA ASP A 130 6.08 11.12 2.71
C ASP A 130 5.63 12.49 2.15
N LEU A 131 5.97 13.59 2.84
CA LEU A 131 5.57 14.96 2.50
C LEU A 131 6.56 15.70 1.59
N HIS A 132 7.85 15.51 1.77
CA HIS A 132 8.82 16.47 1.21
C HIS A 132 9.22 16.20 -0.25
N GLY A 133 8.97 14.98 -0.76
CA GLY A 133 9.26 14.63 -2.15
C GLY A 133 8.03 14.27 -2.99
N CYS A 134 6.92 13.92 -2.35
CA CYS A 134 5.86 13.19 -3.02
C CYS A 134 4.65 14.06 -3.37
N GLU A 135 4.56 15.31 -2.88
CA GLU A 135 3.44 16.24 -3.17
C GLU A 135 3.16 16.44 -4.66
N ARG A 136 4.13 16.11 -5.52
CA ARG A 136 4.06 16.25 -6.97
C ARG A 136 3.42 15.07 -7.71
N GLN A 137 3.27 13.91 -7.08
CA GLN A 137 2.72 12.74 -7.77
C GLN A 137 1.21 12.90 -7.96
N ASP A 138 0.81 13.16 -9.21
CA ASP A 138 -0.58 13.32 -9.59
C ASP A 138 -1.07 12.09 -10.33
N PHE A 139 -1.90 11.28 -9.67
CA PHE A 139 -2.52 10.12 -10.30
C PHE A 139 -3.85 10.44 -11.02
N ARG A 140 -4.32 11.71 -10.99
CA ARG A 140 -5.56 12.15 -11.67
C ARG A 140 -5.61 11.84 -13.18
N PRO A 141 -4.56 12.08 -13.99
CA PRO A 141 -4.63 11.76 -15.42
C PRO A 141 -4.77 10.26 -15.70
N TRP A 142 -4.46 9.39 -14.72
CA TRP A 142 -4.46 7.93 -14.87
C TRP A 142 -5.74 7.26 -14.37
N GLY A 143 -6.83 8.04 -14.19
CA GLY A 143 -8.11 7.51 -13.73
C GLY A 143 -8.16 7.21 -12.23
N TYR A 144 -7.20 7.70 -11.43
CA TYR A 144 -7.27 7.61 -9.98
C TYR A 144 -7.77 8.92 -9.36
N ARG A 145 -8.52 8.80 -8.27
CA ARG A 145 -9.02 9.95 -7.52
C ARG A 145 -8.60 9.87 -6.06
N ARG A 146 -8.40 11.04 -5.44
CA ARG A 146 -8.12 11.11 -4.00
C ARG A 146 -9.32 10.56 -3.22
N ALA A 147 -9.04 9.63 -2.31
CA ALA A 147 -10.02 8.88 -1.53
C ALA A 147 -9.99 9.35 -0.07
N LYS A 148 -10.39 10.62 0.14
CA LYS A 148 -10.36 11.24 1.47
C LYS A 148 -11.30 10.53 2.44
N GLU A 149 -12.47 10.10 2.03
CA GLU A 149 -13.41 9.42 2.93
C GLU A 149 -12.83 8.09 3.44
N GLU A 150 -12.21 7.31 2.55
CA GLU A 150 -11.58 6.05 2.93
C GLU A 150 -10.36 6.24 3.81
N ALA A 151 -9.59 7.32 3.61
CA ALA A 151 -8.54 7.72 4.53
C ALA A 151 -9.05 8.00 5.97
N VAL A 152 -10.27 8.54 6.13
CA VAL A 152 -10.92 8.67 7.46
C VAL A 152 -11.38 7.32 7.96
N ARG A 153 -12.12 6.60 7.11
CA ARG A 153 -12.76 5.34 7.46
C ARG A 153 -11.76 4.33 7.99
N TRP A 154 -10.57 4.28 7.39
CA TRP A 154 -9.50 3.38 7.80
C TRP A 154 -8.60 3.95 8.91
N GLY A 155 -8.89 5.15 9.42
CA GLY A 155 -8.15 5.76 10.51
C GLY A 155 -6.65 5.90 10.21
N LEU A 156 -6.30 6.20 8.96
CA LEU A 156 -4.91 6.36 8.55
C LEU A 156 -4.27 7.54 9.31
N LYS A 157 -3.00 7.41 9.68
CA LYS A 157 -2.25 8.39 10.46
C LYS A 157 -1.09 8.94 9.62
N PRO A 158 -0.71 10.22 9.76
CA PRO A 158 0.48 10.75 9.10
C PRO A 158 1.74 9.95 9.46
N PHE A 159 2.52 9.54 8.46
CA PHE A 159 3.79 8.81 8.62
C PHE A 159 4.82 9.60 9.45
N ARG A 160 4.81 10.93 9.31
CA ARG A 160 5.56 11.89 10.14
C ARG A 160 4.65 13.07 10.50
N PRO A 161 4.43 13.35 11.79
CA PRO A 161 3.71 14.55 12.21
C PRO A 161 4.48 15.79 11.74
N TRP A 162 3.89 16.60 10.87
CA TRP A 162 4.45 17.90 10.52
C TRP A 162 3.78 18.97 11.37
N LYS A 163 4.56 19.66 12.21
CA LYS A 163 4.05 20.68 13.13
C LYS A 163 3.50 21.93 12.43
N ILE A 164 3.85 22.15 11.16
CA ILE A 164 3.46 23.35 10.39
C ILE A 164 2.08 23.18 9.74
N LEU A 165 1.71 21.96 9.34
CA LEU A 165 0.37 21.60 8.87
C LEU A 165 -0.29 20.62 9.86
N PRO A 166 -0.59 21.04 11.09
CA PRO A 166 -1.29 20.21 12.05
C PRO A 166 -2.70 19.91 11.52
N GLY A 167 -3.02 18.63 11.34
CA GLY A 167 -4.36 18.18 10.94
C GLY A 167 -4.55 17.96 9.44
N GLU A 168 -3.58 18.30 8.59
CA GLU A 168 -3.62 17.85 7.19
C GLU A 168 -3.18 16.40 7.09
N ARG A 169 -3.91 15.64 6.26
CA ARG A 169 -3.52 14.29 5.89
C ARG A 169 -2.36 14.39 4.93
N ASN A 170 -1.18 14.46 5.54
CA ASN A 170 0.14 14.44 4.92
C ASN A 170 0.45 13.15 4.13
N TYR A 171 -0.57 12.33 3.91
CA TYR A 171 -0.56 11.09 3.17
C TYR A 171 -1.72 11.17 2.17
N ILE A 172 -1.47 10.74 0.95
CA ILE A 172 -2.49 10.77 -0.10
C ILE A 172 -2.88 9.33 -0.40
N LEU A 173 -4.15 9.03 -0.21
CA LEU A 173 -4.75 7.78 -0.63
C LEU A 173 -5.48 8.02 -1.95
N TRP A 174 -5.14 7.23 -2.96
CA TRP A 174 -5.80 7.24 -4.25
C TRP A 174 -6.54 5.93 -4.46
N LYS A 175 -7.68 6.03 -5.13
CA LYS A 175 -8.49 4.90 -5.55
C LYS A 175 -8.66 4.91 -7.06
N SER A 176 -8.47 3.76 -7.69
CA SER A 176 -8.79 3.59 -9.10
C SER A 176 -10.28 3.85 -9.33
N SER A 177 -10.60 4.68 -10.33
CA SER A 177 -11.98 4.93 -10.74
C SER A 177 -12.54 3.80 -11.60
N ALA A 178 -11.70 2.83 -12.00
CA ALA A 178 -12.03 1.78 -12.96
C ALA A 178 -12.44 0.45 -12.33
N VAL A 179 -12.54 0.32 -10.99
CA VAL A 179 -13.03 -0.94 -10.40
C VAL A 179 -14.55 -1.05 -10.55
N PRO A 180 -15.07 -2.07 -11.26
CA PRO A 180 -16.49 -2.27 -11.46
C PRO A 180 -17.14 -2.64 -10.12
N GLY A 181 -17.99 -1.75 -9.61
CA GLY A 181 -18.94 -2.08 -8.57
C GLY A 181 -20.00 -3.01 -9.14
N GLY A 182 -19.89 -4.31 -8.87
CA GLY A 182 -21.04 -5.20 -8.96
C GLY A 182 -22.07 -4.80 -7.90
N ARG A 183 -23.16 -4.16 -8.33
CA ARG A 183 -24.53 -4.38 -7.84
C ARG A 183 -25.52 -3.72 -8.79
N GLY A 184 -26.44 -4.54 -9.30
CA GLY A 184 -27.34 -4.18 -10.37
C GLY A 184 -28.41 -3.17 -9.94
N ARG A 185 -28.81 -2.35 -10.93
CA ARG A 185 -30.20 -2.00 -11.13
C ARG A 185 -30.56 -2.51 -12.51
N ARG A 186 -31.41 -3.54 -12.56
CA ARG A 186 -32.08 -3.99 -13.78
C ARG A 186 -32.79 -2.78 -14.38
N GLY A 187 -32.76 -2.76 -15.71
CA GLY A 187 -33.30 -1.70 -16.52
C GLY A 187 -34.74 -1.39 -16.18
N VAL A 188 -35.04 -0.10 -16.25
CA VAL A 188 -36.35 0.37 -16.61
C VAL A 188 -36.55 -0.06 -18.07
N SER A 189 -37.35 -1.10 -18.28
CA SER A 189 -37.96 -1.36 -19.58
C SER A 189 -39.08 -0.33 -19.76
N GLY A 190 -38.85 0.67 -20.60
CA GLY A 190 -39.93 1.41 -21.22
C GLY A 190 -40.50 0.62 -22.42
N PRO A 191 -41.74 0.85 -22.82
CA PRO A 191 -42.18 0.58 -24.18
C PRO A 191 -41.47 1.51 -25.19
#